data_AF-A0A2N3EQN3-F1
#
_entry.id   AF-A0A2N3EQN3-F1
#
_cell.length_a   1.000
_cell.length_b   1.000
_cell.length_c   1.000
_cell.angle_alpha   90.00
_cell.angle_beta   90.00
_cell.angle_gamma   90.00
#
_symmetry.space_group_name_H-M   'P 1'
#
loop_
_entity.id
_entity.type
_entity.pdbx_description
1 polymer ?
#
loop_
_entity_poly.entity_id
_entity_poly.type
_entity_poly.pdbx_seq_one_letter_code
_entity_poly.pdbx_strand_id
1 'polypeptide(L)'
;MAGDLPDYYFRVRENGAFVFRVDAENRQRRIDMEQIATVNIRKGEVKAHGERALTPEDMAAINGWMEERLKLLEYRDIDDILRAVDYLNTTAHWVQSKATDTQLDQVTDALLLAMHDLRTVLVRKKADRLLKDG
;
A
#
# COMPACT_ATOMS: atom_id res chain seq x y z
N MET A 1 27.41 -13.72 -10.19
CA MET A 1 27.01 -12.30 -10.12
C MET A 1 26.92 -11.93 -8.64
N ALA A 2 28.06 -11.62 -8.01
CA ALA A 2 28.05 -10.92 -6.73
C ALA A 2 28.07 -9.43 -7.09
N GLY A 3 26.95 -8.95 -7.60
CA GLY A 3 26.75 -7.51 -7.84
C GLY A 3 26.39 -6.86 -6.52
N ASP A 4 26.95 -5.67 -6.26
CA ASP A 4 26.77 -4.89 -5.03
C ASP A 4 25.38 -5.06 -4.44
N LEU A 5 25.34 -5.70 -3.26
CA LEU A 5 24.12 -5.76 -2.48
C LEU A 5 23.85 -4.36 -1.92
N PRO A 6 22.57 -3.95 -1.79
CA PRO A 6 22.25 -2.66 -1.20
C PRO A 6 22.64 -2.63 0.27
N ASP A 7 23.14 -1.51 0.76
CA ASP A 7 23.54 -1.33 2.17
C ASP A 7 22.38 -1.56 3.15
N TYR A 8 21.15 -1.33 2.69
CA TYR A 8 19.93 -1.50 3.46
C TYR A 8 18.90 -2.37 2.73
N TYR A 9 18.25 -3.24 3.50
CA TYR A 9 17.10 -4.02 3.07
C TYR A 9 15.88 -3.70 3.92
N PHE A 10 14.80 -3.29 3.26
CA PHE A 10 13.52 -2.95 3.90
C PHE A 10 12.52 -4.08 3.68
N ARG A 11 12.31 -4.90 4.71
CA ARG A 11 11.28 -5.94 4.68
C ARG A 11 9.92 -5.31 4.96
N VAL A 12 9.18 -5.07 3.90
CA VAL A 12 7.84 -4.46 3.94
C VAL A 12 6.86 -5.32 4.73
N ARG A 13 6.00 -4.65 5.50
CA ARG A 13 4.82 -5.19 6.17
C ARG A 13 3.65 -4.22 5.99
N GLU A 14 2.47 -4.61 6.47
CA GLU A 14 1.24 -3.83 6.32
C GLU A 14 1.40 -2.33 6.68
N ASN A 15 2.05 -2.03 7.81
CA ASN A 15 2.17 -0.67 8.34
C ASN A 15 3.58 -0.06 8.27
N GLY A 16 4.49 -0.61 7.47
CA GLY A 16 5.85 -0.08 7.34
C GLY A 16 6.85 -1.15 6.97
N ALA A 17 7.98 -1.21 7.67
CA ALA A 17 9.03 -2.19 7.39
C ALA A 17 9.86 -2.55 8.62
N PHE A 18 10.50 -3.71 8.57
CA PHE A 18 11.74 -3.94 9.31
C PHE A 18 12.92 -3.50 8.46
N VAL A 19 13.87 -2.80 9.06
CA VAL A 19 15.05 -2.26 8.37
C VAL A 19 16.24 -3.11 8.78
N PHE A 20 16.94 -3.64 7.79
CA PHE A 20 18.15 -4.42 7.97
C PHE A 20 19.31 -3.69 7.32
N ARG A 21 20.46 -3.66 7.99
CA ARG A 21 21.74 -3.34 7.34
C ARG A 21 22.28 -4.64 6.77
N VAL A 22 22.72 -4.59 5.53
CA VAL A 22 23.26 -5.76 4.81
C VAL A 22 24.78 -5.70 4.87
N ASP A 23 25.39 -6.79 5.29
CA ASP A 23 26.84 -6.98 5.21
C ASP A 23 27.13 -8.08 4.18
N ALA A 24 27.79 -7.68 3.09
CA ALA A 24 28.13 -8.53 1.94
C ALA A 24 29.57 -9.05 1.99
N GLU A 25 30.40 -8.59 2.94
CA GLU A 25 31.84 -8.82 2.94
C GLU A 25 32.30 -9.90 3.94
N ASN A 26 31.38 -10.74 4.44
CA ASN A 26 31.83 -11.82 5.29
C ASN A 26 32.65 -12.84 4.49
N ARG A 27 33.82 -13.26 5.00
CA ARG A 27 34.83 -14.11 4.33
C ARG A 27 34.27 -15.42 3.74
N GLN A 28 33.06 -15.79 4.14
CA GLN A 28 32.31 -16.98 3.73
C GLN A 28 31.37 -16.77 2.54
N ARG A 29 31.32 -15.58 1.91
CA ARG A 29 30.35 -15.20 0.86
C ARG A 29 28.88 -15.37 1.30
N ARG A 30 28.61 -15.14 2.58
CA ARG A 30 27.26 -15.15 3.15
C ARG A 30 26.75 -13.73 3.28
N ILE A 31 25.46 -13.56 3.00
CA ILE A 31 24.76 -12.30 3.21
C ILE A 31 24.32 -12.29 4.67
N ASP A 32 24.90 -11.41 5.47
CA ASP A 32 24.46 -11.16 6.83
C ASP A 32 23.53 -9.94 6.84
N MET A 33 22.46 -10.02 7.63
CA MET A 33 21.48 -8.96 7.77
C MET A 33 21.23 -8.69 9.25
N GLU A 34 21.60 -7.51 9.70
CA GLU A 34 21.36 -7.07 11.07
C GLU A 34 20.13 -6.17 11.09
N GLN A 35 19.11 -6.51 11.89
CA GLN A 35 17.96 -5.64 12.05
C GLN A 35 18.35 -4.39 12.84
N ILE A 36 18.17 -3.22 12.24
CA ILE A 36 18.58 -1.95 12.82
C ILE A 36 17.41 -1.14 13.36
N ALA A 37 16.25 -1.26 12.72
CA ALA A 37 15.09 -0.47 13.05
C ALA A 37 13.78 -1.12 12.62
N THR A 38 12.71 -0.51 13.08
CA THR A 38 11.33 -0.79 12.71
C THR A 38 10.67 0.53 12.34
N VAL A 39 10.05 0.57 11.15
CA VAL A 39 9.37 1.76 10.62
C VAL A 39 7.86 1.56 10.69
N ASN A 40 7.15 2.61 11.09
CA ASN A 40 5.71 2.74 10.96
C ASN A 40 5.40 3.89 10.00
N ILE A 41 5.00 3.54 8.78
CA ILE A 41 4.77 4.53 7.71
C ILE A 41 3.54 5.40 7.98
N ARG A 42 2.51 4.84 8.63
CA ARG A 42 1.27 5.57 8.96
C ARG A 42 1.49 6.64 10.03
N LYS A 43 2.40 6.37 10.98
CA LYS A 43 2.72 7.31 12.07
C LYS A 43 3.95 8.17 11.79
N GLY A 44 4.72 7.87 10.74
CA GLY A 44 6.03 8.48 10.53
C GLY A 44 7.06 8.12 11.61
N GLU A 45 6.84 7.03 12.36
CA GLU A 45 7.70 6.65 13.49
C GLU A 45 8.80 5.68 13.06
N VAL A 46 10.02 5.95 13.51
CA VAL A 46 11.17 5.04 13.40
C VAL A 46 11.59 4.61 14.80
N LYS A 47 11.68 3.30 15.05
CA LYS A 47 12.12 2.73 16.32
C LYS A 47 13.37 1.90 16.11
N ALA A 48 14.47 2.27 16.75
CA ALA A 48 15.70 1.49 16.74
C ALA A 48 15.45 0.08 17.33
N HIS A 49 16.21 -0.91 16.85
CA HIS A 49 16.12 -2.28 17.34
C HIS A 49 17.07 -2.50 18.52
N GLY A 50 16.53 -2.86 19.69
CA GLY A 50 17.33 -3.00 20.91
C GLY A 50 17.78 -1.65 21.48
N GLU A 51 18.98 -1.59 22.06
CA GLU A 51 19.55 -0.39 22.69
C GLU A 51 20.44 0.45 21.73
N ARG A 52 20.46 0.12 20.43
CA ARG A 52 21.33 0.81 19.48
C ARG A 52 20.86 2.24 19.18
N ALA A 53 21.82 3.11 18.88
CA ALA A 53 21.55 4.37 18.21
C ALA A 53 21.60 4.17 16.68
N LEU A 54 20.71 4.85 15.95
CA LEU A 54 20.76 4.92 14.49
C LEU A 54 21.75 6.01 14.07
N THR A 55 22.57 5.72 13.07
CA THR A 55 23.49 6.71 12.50
C THR A 55 22.73 7.72 11.63
N PRO A 56 23.34 8.88 11.30
CA PRO A 56 22.75 9.80 10.32
C PRO A 56 22.48 9.15 8.97
N GLU A 57 23.32 8.20 8.56
CA GLU A 57 23.17 7.42 7.33
C GLU A 57 21.99 6.45 7.41
N ASP A 58 21.83 5.74 8.53
CA ASP A 58 20.66 4.88 8.79
C ASP A 58 19.37 5.70 8.64
N MET A 59 19.34 6.89 9.26
CA MET A 59 18.18 7.77 9.23
C MET A 59 17.90 8.33 7.83
N ALA A 60 18.94 8.68 7.07
CA ALA A 60 18.79 9.16 5.69
C ALA A 60 18.20 8.08 4.78
N ALA A 61 18.71 6.84 4.87
CA ALA A 61 18.19 5.71 4.11
C ALA A 61 16.72 5.39 4.47
N ILE A 62 16.39 5.41 5.77
CA ILE A 62 15.03 5.18 6.25
C ILE A 62 14.07 6.26 5.74
N ASN A 63 14.45 7.53 5.84
CA ASN A 63 13.60 8.64 5.38
C ASN A 63 13.36 8.59 3.87
N GLY A 64 14.41 8.34 3.07
CA GLY A 64 14.27 8.19 1.62
C GLY A 64 13.34 7.05 1.24
N TRP A 65 13.51 5.88 1.88
CA TRP A 65 12.60 4.75 1.70
C TRP A 65 11.15 5.09 2.08
N MET A 66 10.94 5.82 3.19
CA MET A 66 9.60 6.24 3.61
C MET A 66 8.93 7.17 2.60
N GLU A 67 9.65 8.14 2.06
CA GLU A 67 9.13 9.06 1.05
C GLU A 67 8.71 8.34 -0.24
N GLU A 68 9.57 7.45 -0.75
CA GLU A 68 9.24 6.62 -1.91
C GLU A 68 8.04 5.72 -1.63
N ARG A 69 7.99 5.15 -0.42
CA ARG A 69 6.90 4.27 -0.02
C ARG A 69 5.57 5.01 0.04
N LEU A 70 5.53 6.24 0.54
CA LEU A 70 4.31 7.05 0.58
C LEU A 70 3.79 7.34 -0.83
N LYS A 71 4.67 7.78 -1.75
CA LYS A 71 4.30 8.03 -3.15
C LYS A 71 3.73 6.77 -3.82
N LEU A 72 4.34 5.62 -3.57
CA LEU A 72 3.85 4.34 -4.09
C LEU A 72 2.50 3.95 -3.51
N LEU A 73 2.26 4.20 -2.21
CA LEU A 73 0.98 3.93 -1.58
C LEU A 73 -0.13 4.84 -2.15
N GLU A 74 0.13 6.13 -2.32
CA GLU A 74 -0.83 7.06 -2.94
C GLU A 74 -1.20 6.64 -4.37
N TYR A 75 -0.21 6.19 -5.16
CA TYR A 75 -0.47 5.66 -6.49
C TYR A 75 -1.32 4.37 -6.46
N ARG A 76 -1.07 3.48 -5.49
CA ARG A 76 -1.85 2.25 -5.34
C ARG A 76 -3.26 2.51 -4.87
N ASP A 77 -3.47 3.48 -3.98
CA ASP A 77 -4.79 3.82 -3.47
C ASP A 77 -5.72 4.26 -4.62
N ILE A 78 -5.23 5.07 -5.56
CA ILE A 78 -6.05 5.46 -6.72
C ILE A 78 -6.23 4.32 -7.72
N ASP A 79 -5.19 3.49 -7.94
CA ASP A 79 -5.27 2.33 -8.81
C ASP A 79 -6.28 1.29 -8.29
N ASP A 80 -6.33 1.04 -6.98
CA ASP A 80 -7.31 0.12 -6.37
C ASP A 80 -8.75 0.65 -6.50
N ILE A 81 -8.96 1.97 -6.43
CA ILE A 81 -10.25 2.60 -6.70
C ILE A 81 -10.64 2.43 -8.19
N LEU A 82 -9.69 2.57 -9.10
CA LEU A 82 -9.94 2.35 -10.53
C LEU A 82 -10.29 0.87 -10.81
N ARG A 83 -9.62 -0.08 -10.15
CA ARG A 83 -9.99 -1.50 -10.22
C ARG A 83 -11.41 -1.77 -9.74
N ALA A 84 -11.91 -1.03 -8.75
CA ALA A 84 -13.31 -1.16 -8.33
C ALA A 84 -14.29 -0.84 -9.47
N VAL A 85 -13.96 0.13 -10.33
CA VAL A 85 -14.75 0.44 -11.55
C VAL A 85 -14.73 -0.74 -12.51
N ASP A 86 -13.57 -1.35 -12.74
CA ASP A 86 -13.45 -2.52 -13.61
C ASP A 86 -14.22 -3.73 -13.05
N TYR A 87 -14.18 -3.93 -11.73
CA TYR A 87 -14.98 -4.96 -11.08
C TYR A 87 -16.49 -4.72 -11.25
N LEU A 88 -16.98 -3.48 -11.11
CA LEU A 88 -18.38 -3.17 -11.38
C LEU A 88 -18.77 -3.43 -12.83
N ASN A 89 -17.93 -3.05 -13.79
CA ASN A 89 -18.17 -3.27 -15.22
C ASN A 89 -18.21 -4.77 -15.57
N THR A 90 -17.23 -5.53 -15.09
CA THR A 90 -17.18 -6.98 -15.31
C THR A 90 -18.30 -7.72 -14.59
N THR A 91 -18.70 -7.27 -13.39
CA THR A 91 -19.87 -7.78 -12.67
C THR A 91 -21.15 -7.51 -13.46
N ALA A 92 -21.34 -6.30 -13.99
CA ALA A 92 -22.50 -5.98 -14.82
C ALA A 92 -22.58 -6.86 -16.06
N HIS A 93 -21.44 -7.10 -16.73
CA HIS A 93 -21.39 -8.01 -17.86
C HIS A 93 -21.72 -9.46 -17.45
N TRP A 94 -21.21 -9.93 -16.31
CA TRP A 94 -21.53 -11.26 -15.79
C TRP A 94 -23.03 -11.41 -15.48
N VAL A 95 -23.65 -10.41 -14.83
CA VAL A 95 -25.10 -10.36 -14.59
C VAL A 95 -25.88 -10.51 -15.89
N GLN A 96 -25.46 -9.81 -16.95
CA GLN A 96 -26.15 -9.84 -18.23
C GLN A 96 -25.98 -11.16 -19.00
N SER A 97 -24.82 -11.79 -18.91
CA SER A 97 -24.41 -12.85 -19.85
C SER A 97 -24.32 -14.25 -19.25
N LYS A 98 -24.21 -14.38 -17.92
CA LYS A 98 -23.83 -15.64 -17.26
C LYS A 98 -24.57 -15.94 -15.96
N ALA A 99 -25.06 -14.93 -15.25
CA ALA A 99 -25.64 -15.12 -13.92
C ALA A 99 -26.91 -16.00 -13.98
N THR A 100 -27.06 -16.86 -12.97
CA THR A 100 -28.27 -17.66 -12.75
C THR A 100 -29.18 -16.97 -11.74
N ASP A 101 -30.48 -17.27 -11.76
CA ASP A 101 -31.46 -16.68 -10.84
C ASP A 101 -31.06 -16.85 -9.37
N THR A 102 -30.61 -18.05 -8.98
CA THR A 102 -30.16 -18.33 -7.61
C THR A 102 -28.90 -17.53 -7.21
N GLN A 103 -28.02 -17.21 -8.16
CA GLN A 103 -26.88 -16.33 -7.89
C GLN A 103 -27.32 -14.88 -7.78
N LEU A 104 -28.26 -14.43 -8.61
CA LEU A 104 -28.83 -13.08 -8.56
C LEU A 104 -29.53 -12.83 -7.23
N ASP A 105 -30.31 -13.78 -6.72
CA ASP A 105 -30.97 -13.69 -5.41
C ASP A 105 -29.96 -13.48 -4.27
N GLN A 106 -28.74 -14.03 -4.39
CA GLN A 106 -27.70 -13.91 -3.35
C GLN A 106 -27.00 -12.54 -3.34
N VAL A 107 -26.87 -11.88 -4.49
CA VAL A 107 -25.97 -10.71 -4.63
C VAL A 107 -26.69 -9.41 -4.94
N THR A 108 -27.93 -9.45 -5.46
CA THR A 108 -28.59 -8.26 -6.03
C THR A 108 -28.76 -7.14 -5.01
N ASP A 109 -29.40 -7.40 -3.88
CA ASP A 109 -29.66 -6.35 -2.88
C ASP A 109 -28.37 -5.79 -2.29
N ALA A 110 -27.38 -6.65 -2.01
CA ALA A 110 -26.08 -6.22 -1.50
C ALA A 110 -25.35 -5.31 -2.49
N LEU A 111 -25.35 -5.66 -3.78
CA LEU A 111 -24.74 -4.83 -4.83
C LEU A 111 -25.49 -3.49 -4.99
N LEU A 112 -26.83 -3.52 -5.03
CA LEU A 112 -27.64 -2.31 -5.19
C LEU A 112 -27.42 -1.33 -4.03
N LEU A 113 -27.41 -1.81 -2.78
CA LEU A 113 -27.16 -0.98 -1.60
C LEU A 113 -25.75 -0.39 -1.60
N ALA A 114 -24.72 -1.19 -1.89
CA ALA A 114 -23.33 -0.72 -1.94
C ALA A 114 -23.13 0.36 -3.03
N MET A 115 -23.71 0.14 -4.22
CA MET A 115 -23.66 1.13 -5.31
C MET A 115 -24.42 2.41 -4.96
N HIS A 116 -25.57 2.30 -4.30
CA HIS A 116 -26.36 3.46 -3.89
C HIS A 116 -25.63 4.33 -2.86
N ASP A 117 -25.04 3.72 -1.83
CA ASP A 117 -24.26 4.42 -0.82
C ASP A 117 -23.05 5.15 -1.46
N LEU A 118 -22.25 4.43 -2.24
CA LEU A 118 -21.09 4.99 -2.94
C LEU A 118 -21.49 6.17 -3.83
N ARG A 119 -22.57 6.02 -4.61
CA ARG A 119 -23.11 7.10 -5.45
C ARG A 119 -23.47 8.32 -4.62
N THR A 120 -24.15 8.14 -3.49
CA THR A 120 -24.58 9.24 -2.62
C THR A 120 -23.39 10.03 -2.09
N VAL A 121 -22.35 9.35 -1.60
CA VAL A 121 -21.11 9.98 -1.12
C VAL A 121 -20.40 10.74 -2.24
N LEU A 122 -20.25 10.15 -3.42
CA LEU A 122 -19.57 10.77 -4.56
C LEU A 122 -20.30 12.01 -5.07
N VAL A 123 -21.63 11.95 -5.19
CA VAL A 123 -22.45 13.08 -5.62
C VAL A 123 -22.31 14.25 -4.64
N ARG A 124 -22.38 13.98 -3.33
CA ARG A 124 -22.17 15.01 -2.30
C ARG A 124 -20.79 15.65 -2.41
N LYS A 125 -19.72 14.86 -2.52
CA LYS A 125 -18.35 15.37 -2.68
C LYS A 125 -18.18 16.20 -3.95
N LYS A 126 -18.82 15.81 -5.05
CA LYS A 126 -18.80 16.58 -6.31
C LYS A 126 -19.47 17.94 -6.13
N ALA A 127 -20.62 17.99 -5.46
CA ALA A 127 -21.32 19.24 -5.18
C ALA A 127 -20.49 20.16 -4.26
N ASP A 128 -19.91 19.63 -3.19
CA ASP A 128 -19.06 20.39 -2.25
C ASP A 128 -17.84 21.03 -2.96
N ARG A 129 -17.30 20.40 -4.00
CA ARG A 129 -16.19 20.95 -4.79
C ARG A 129 -16.62 22.11 -5.69
N LEU A 130 -17.74 21.97 -6.38
CA LEU A 130 -18.29 23.03 -7.23
C LEU A 130 -18.61 24.30 -6.44
N LEU A 131 -19.07 24.17 -5.19
CA LEU A 131 -19.33 25.31 -4.29
C LEU A 131 -18.06 25.98 -3.74
N LYS A 132 -16.90 25.33 -3.80
CA LYS A 132 -15.61 25.91 -3.38
C LYS A 132 -14.87 26.59 -4.53
N ASP A 133 -15.11 26.13 -5.76
CA ASP A 133 -14.45 26.62 -6.97
C ASP A 133 -15.22 27.76 -7.66
N GLY A 134 -16.43 28.09 -7.20
CA GLY A 134 -17.29 29.18 -7.72
C GLY A 134 -17.55 30.25 -6.68
#